data_AF-A0A6L2Q5A7-F1
#
_entry.id   AF-A0A6L2Q5A7-F1
#
_cell.length_a   1.000
_cell.length_b   1.000
_cell.length_c   1.000
_cell.angle_alpha   90.00
_cell.angle_beta   90.00
_cell.angle_gamma   90.00
#
_symmetry.space_group_name_H-M   'P 1'
#
loop_
_entity.id
_entity.type
_entity.pdbx_description
1 polymer ?
#
loop_
_entity_poly.entity_id
_entity_poly.type
_entity_poly.pdbx_seq_one_letter_code
_entity_poly.pdbx_strand_id
1 'polypeptide(L)' 'MNISSSWEHVKSGVLQGSILGPLLFVLYMNDLPKLASNNMSITLYADDTSVLVTNDDRDNIKKP' A
#
# COMPACT_ATOMS: atom_id res chain seq x y z
N MET A 1 -10.21 -34.53 19.69
CA MET A 1 -11.22 -34.05 18.72
C MET A 1 -10.46 -33.43 17.56
N ASN A 2 -10.68 -33.90 16.33
CA ASN A 2 -9.98 -33.38 15.15
C ASN A 2 -10.92 -32.41 14.42
N ILE A 3 -10.50 -31.17 14.26
CA ILE A 3 -11.22 -30.15 13.49
C ILE A 3 -10.43 -29.96 12.20
N SER A 4 -11.06 -30.24 11.06
CA SER A 4 -10.49 -30.01 9.73
C SER A 4 -11.31 -28.95 9.00
N SER A 5 -10.65 -27.95 8.41
CA SER A 5 -11.30 -27.00 7.51
C SER A 5 -11.62 -27.64 6.16
N SER A 6 -12.65 -27.12 5.48
CA SER A 6 -12.92 -27.44 4.08
C SER A 6 -12.02 -26.62 3.15
N TRP A 7 -11.82 -27.11 1.94
CA TRP A 7 -11.20 -26.33 0.86
C TRP A 7 -12.11 -25.17 0.45
N GLU A 8 -11.52 -24.02 0.13
CA GLU A 8 -12.23 -22.81 -0.30
C GLU A 8 -11.46 -22.13 -1.43
N HIS A 9 -12.16 -21.37 -2.27
CA HIS A 9 -11.52 -20.65 -3.37
C HIS A 9 -10.91 -19.32 -2.89
N VAL A 10 -9.70 -19.01 -3.35
CA VAL A 10 -9.04 -17.73 -3.05
C VAL A 10 -9.65 -16.63 -3.92
N LYS A 11 -10.37 -15.69 -3.29
CA LYS A 11 -11.10 -14.62 -4.00
C LYS A 11 -10.25 -13.38 -4.32
N SER A 12 -9.12 -13.20 -3.65
CA SER A 12 -8.27 -12.02 -3.80
C SER A 12 -6.83 -12.31 -3.39
N GLY A 13 -5.93 -11.46 -3.86
CA GLY A 13 -4.49 -11.60 -3.65
C GLY A 13 -3.82 -12.51 -4.67
N VAL A 14 -2.54 -12.78 -4.42
CA VAL A 14 -1.72 -13.67 -5.24
C VAL A 14 -1.18 -14.79 -4.36
N LEU A 15 -1.04 -16.00 -4.92
CA LEU A 15 -0.47 -17.12 -4.18
C LEU A 15 1.00 -16.83 -3.84
N GLN A 16 1.37 -16.99 -2.57
CA GLN A 16 2.74 -16.84 -2.12
C GLN A 16 3.66 -17.86 -2.81
N GLY A 17 4.83 -17.42 -3.26
CA GLY A 17 5.75 -18.25 -4.04
C GLY A 17 5.46 -18.30 -5.54
N SER A 18 4.42 -17.59 -6.00
CA SER A 18 4.21 -17.36 -7.44
C SER A 18 5.29 -16.44 -8.01
N ILE A 19 5.87 -16.85 -9.15
CA ILE A 19 6.85 -16.05 -9.92
C ILE A 19 6.25 -14.71 -10.35
N LEU A 20 4.96 -14.68 -10.65
CA LEU A 20 4.26 -13.45 -11.07
C LEU A 20 3.78 -12.60 -9.89
N GLY A 21 3.80 -13.12 -8.66
CA GLY A 21 3.31 -12.42 -7.48
C GLY A 21 3.94 -11.02 -7.31
N PRO A 22 5.29 -10.91 -7.31
CA PRO A 22 5.97 -9.61 -7.21
C PRO A 22 5.63 -8.64 -8.34
N LEU A 23 5.52 -9.13 -9.57
CA LEU A 23 5.19 -8.28 -10.73
C LEU A 23 3.75 -7.74 -10.63
N LEU A 24 2.78 -8.61 -10.32
CA LEU A 24 1.38 -8.23 -10.15
C LEU A 24 1.21 -7.25 -8.99
N PHE A 25 1.97 -7.44 -7.91
CA PHE A 25 1.98 -6.53 -6.78
C PHE A 25 2.47 -5.13 -7.17
N VAL A 26 3.58 -5.00 -7.91
CA VAL A 26 4.07 -3.71 -8.41
C VAL A 26 3.05 -3.03 -9.31
N LEU A 27 2.44 -3.77 -10.25
CA LEU A 27 1.42 -3.23 -11.14
C LEU A 27 0.19 -2.72 -10.38
N TYR A 28 -0.23 -3.43 -9.33
CA TYR A 28 -1.34 -3.03 -8.49
C TYR A 28 -1.05 -1.71 -7.72
N MET A 29 0.14 -1.58 -7.16
CA MET A 29 0.52 -0.43 -6.34
C MET A 29 0.86 0.82 -7.17
N ASN A 30 1.27 0.65 -8.44
CA ASN A 30 1.77 1.74 -9.29
C ASN A 30 0.77 2.87 -9.56
N ASP A 31 -0.53 2.64 -9.32
CA ASP A 31 -1.56 3.67 -9.46
C ASP A 31 -1.73 4.54 -8.20
N LEU A 32 -1.27 4.09 -7.03
CA LEU A 32 -1.42 4.84 -5.77
C LEU A 32 -0.83 6.26 -5.81
N PRO A 33 0.37 6.51 -6.36
CA PRO A 33 0.93 7.86 -6.39
C PRO A 33 0.10 8.83 -7.23
N LYS A 34 -0.72 8.33 -8.16
CA LYS A 34 -1.62 9.15 -8.98
C LYS A 34 -2.79 9.73 -8.19
N LEU A 35 -3.06 9.20 -6.99
CA LEU A 35 -4.07 9.72 -6.07
C LEU A 35 -3.55 10.90 -5.22
N ALA A 36 -2.27 11.24 -5.31
CA ALA A 36 -1.68 12.32 -4.53
C ALA A 36 -2.28 13.68 -4.92
N SER A 37 -2.74 14.42 -3.91
CA SER A 37 -3.18 15.81 -4.07
C SER A 37 -1.97 16.76 -4.08
N ASN A 38 -2.14 18.02 -4.52
CA ASN A 38 -1.04 18.98 -4.68
C ASN A 38 -0.15 19.20 -3.45
N ASN A 39 -0.68 18.99 -2.24
CA ASN A 39 0.03 19.17 -0.97
C ASN A 39 0.54 17.84 -0.39
N MET A 40 0.59 16.79 -1.21
CA MET A 40 0.87 15.43 -0.80
C MET A 40 1.80 14.76 -1.80
N SER A 41 2.76 14.00 -1.29
CA SER A 41 3.63 13.13 -2.09
C SER A 41 3.55 11.72 -1.54
N ILE A 42 3.33 10.74 -2.42
CA ILE A 42 3.33 9.33 -2.07
C ILE A 42 4.58 8.69 -2.70
N THR A 43 5.37 8.02 -1.86
CA THR A 43 6.55 7.24 -2.27
C THR A 43 6.30 5.77 -1.93
N LEU A 44 6.61 4.87 -2.87
CA LEU A 44 6.40 3.44 -2.72
C LEU A 44 7.73 2.68 -2.79
N TYR A 45 7.88 1.65 -1.98
CA TYR A 45 8.97 0.68 -2.05
C TYR A 45 8.45 -0.71 -1.67
N ALA A 46 8.22 -1.57 -2.66
CA ALA A 46 7.52 -2.83 -2.44
C ALA A 46 6.21 -2.59 -1.65
N ASP A 47 6.00 -3.26 -0.52
CA ASP A 47 4.85 -3.08 0.37
C ASP A 47 4.91 -1.83 1.26
N ASP A 48 6.08 -1.20 1.37
CA ASP A 48 6.23 0.04 2.12
C ASP A 48 5.67 1.23 1.33
N THR A 49 4.81 2.01 2.01
CA THR A 49 4.22 3.24 1.48
C THR A 49 4.49 4.39 2.43
N SER A 50 5.16 5.43 1.93
CA SER A 50 5.40 6.68 2.66
C SER A 50 4.56 7.81 2.07
N VAL A 51 3.86 8.55 2.92
CA VAL A 51 3.05 9.71 2.54
C VAL A 51 3.58 10.96 3.23
N LEU A 52 4.03 11.93 2.44
CA LEU A 52 4.45 13.24 2.92
C LEU A 52 3.35 14.25 2.64
N VAL A 53 2.85 14.93 3.67
CA VAL A 53 1.85 15.99 3.54
C VAL A 53 2.47 17.31 3.98
N THR A 54 2.36 18.32 3.13
CA THR A 54 2.78 19.69 3.45
C THR A 54 1.56 20.54 3.75
N ASN A 55 1.66 21.39 4.77
CA ASN A 55 0.68 22.44 5.01
C ASN A 55 1.45 23.75 5.10
N ASP A 56 0.98 24.79 4.42
CA ASP A 56 1.63 26.10 4.39
C ASP A 56 1.09 27.00 5.53
N ASP A 57 0.71 26.39 6.66
CA ASP A 57 0.29 27.10 7.86
C ASP A 57 1.53 27.57 8.64
N ARG A 58 2.16 28.62 8.09
CA ARG A 58 3.40 29.22 8.62
C ARG A 58 3.23 29.81 10.02
N ASP A 59 1.99 29.99 10.50
CA ASP A 59 1.68 30.68 11.76
C ASP A 59 1.41 29.74 12.96
N ASN A 60 1.35 28.41 12.77
CA ASN A 60 1.03 27.44 13.83
C ASN A 60 2.16 26.45 14.20
N ILE A 61 3.42 26.79 13.95
CA ILE A 61 4.54 26.01 14.50
C ILE A 61 4.69 26.34 15.99
N LYS A 62 3.83 25.77 16.84
CA LYS A 62 4.12 25.61 18.26
C LYS A 62 5.34 24.69 18.36
N LYS A 63 6.50 25.29 18.64
CA LYS A 63 7.68 24.54 19.06
C LYS A 63 7.32 23.76 20.33
N PRO A 64 7.79 22.50 20.44
CA PRO A 64 7.55 21.68 21.63
C PRO A 64 8.13 22.33 22.89
#